data_AF-A0A7Y5FSF6-F1
#
_entry.id   AF-A0A7Y5FSF6-F1
#
_cell.length_a   1.000
_cell.length_b   1.000
_cell.length_c   1.000
_cell.angle_alpha   90.00
_cell.angle_beta   90.00
_cell.angle_gamma   90.00
#
_symmetry.space_group_name_H-M   'P 1'
#
loop_
_entity.id
_entity.type
_entity.pdbx_description
1 polymer ?
#
loop_
_entity_poly.entity_id
_entity_poly.type
_entity_poly.pdbx_seq_one_letter_code
_entity_poly.pdbx_strand_id
1 'polypeptide(L)'
;FISHDLIWNLVPAHKDSSSVKSDRLPPLDIYFDPFYEIHRTALEIIFDKSPKNRFLQDYYPIFPNLSKDNPLSDGLSKSRFRDIFEPLVKIAHNNGFEYFHYAAKQ
;
A
#
# COMPACT_ATOMS: atom_id res chain seq x y z
N PHE A 1 1.38 -3.98 -16.22
CA PHE A 1 2.46 -4.73 -15.53
C PHE A 1 2.19 -4.58 -14.03
N ILE A 2 1.50 -5.55 -13.42
CA ILE A 2 1.32 -5.58 -11.97
C ILE A 2 2.55 -6.29 -11.43
N SER A 3 3.34 -5.64 -10.56
CA SER A 3 4.49 -6.32 -9.97
C SER A 3 3.98 -7.46 -9.11
N HIS A 4 4.32 -8.69 -9.48
CA HIS A 4 3.99 -9.85 -8.67
C HIS A 4 4.61 -9.67 -7.27
N ASP A 5 3.74 -9.67 -6.25
CA ASP A 5 4.00 -9.77 -4.82
C ASP A 5 5.03 -8.81 -4.17
N LEU A 6 5.11 -7.55 -4.61
CA LEU A 6 5.92 -6.56 -3.88
C LEU A 6 5.23 -6.15 -2.57
N ILE A 7 6.01 -6.12 -1.47
CA ILE A 7 5.48 -5.90 -0.11
C ILE A 7 4.74 -4.57 0.05
N TRP A 8 5.09 -3.53 -0.71
CA TRP A 8 4.42 -2.22 -0.66
C TRP A 8 2.98 -2.25 -1.18
N ASN A 9 2.58 -3.33 -1.86
CA ASN A 9 1.21 -3.56 -2.35
C ASN A 9 0.46 -4.63 -1.53
N LEU A 10 1.01 -5.05 -0.39
CA LEU A 10 0.45 -6.13 0.43
C LEU A 10 0.20 -5.65 1.86
N VAL A 11 -0.95 -6.00 2.41
CA VAL A 11 -1.26 -5.85 3.84
C VAL A 11 -1.76 -7.16 4.42
N PRO A 12 -1.46 -7.47 5.70
CA PRO A 12 -2.05 -8.62 6.36
C PRO A 12 -3.58 -8.53 6.36
N ALA A 13 -4.24 -9.58 5.88
CA ALA A 13 -5.69 -9.72 5.92
C ALA A 13 -6.07 -10.92 6.80
N HIS A 14 -7.13 -10.79 7.61
CA HIS A 14 -7.70 -11.94 8.31
C HIS A 14 -8.35 -12.87 7.27
N LYS A 15 -8.27 -14.20 7.45
CA LYS A 15 -8.82 -15.18 6.50
C LYS A 15 -10.31 -14.97 6.19
N ASP A 16 -11.06 -14.40 7.13
CA ASP A 16 -12.49 -14.12 6.99
C ASP A 16 -12.79 -12.81 6.23
N SER A 17 -11.78 -11.95 6.06
CA SER A 17 -11.90 -10.65 5.38
C SER A 17 -11.54 -10.69 3.89
N SER A 18 -10.80 -11.72 3.46
CA SER A 18 -10.38 -11.90 2.06
C SER A 18 -11.51 -12.44 1.17
N SER A 19 -12.47 -13.20 1.71
CA SER A 19 -13.59 -13.76 0.93
C SER A 19 -14.70 -12.73 0.63
N VAL A 20 -14.88 -11.72 1.48
CA VAL A 20 -15.87 -10.65 1.28
C VAL A 20 -15.35 -9.55 0.33
N LYS A 21 -14.03 -9.44 0.20
CA LYS A 21 -13.32 -8.52 -0.71
C LYS A 21 -12.98 -9.17 -2.06
N SER A 22 -13.65 -10.27 -2.40
CA SER A 22 -13.43 -11.03 -3.65
C SER A 22 -13.57 -10.07 -4.84
N ASP A 23 -12.45 -9.80 -5.51
CA ASP A 23 -12.32 -9.02 -6.75
C ASP A 23 -12.86 -7.58 -6.71
N ARG A 24 -12.86 -6.93 -5.55
CA ARG A 24 -13.33 -5.54 -5.42
C ARG A 24 -12.25 -4.56 -5.00
N LEU A 25 -12.26 -3.39 -5.63
CA LEU A 25 -11.33 -2.29 -5.38
C LEU A 25 -11.69 -1.54 -4.09
N PRO A 26 -10.70 -1.25 -3.22
CA PRO A 26 -10.89 -0.31 -2.12
C PRO A 26 -10.97 1.13 -2.64
N PRO A 27 -12.04 1.89 -2.30
CA PRO A 27 -12.07 3.31 -2.56
C PRO A 27 -10.87 4.01 -1.89
N LEU A 28 -10.01 4.64 -2.69
CA LEU A 28 -8.79 5.28 -2.17
C LEU A 28 -9.11 6.43 -1.20
N ASP A 29 -10.24 7.11 -1.36
CA ASP A 29 -10.64 8.20 -0.45
C ASP A 29 -10.95 7.72 0.98
N ILE A 30 -11.22 6.43 1.15
CA ILE A 30 -11.54 5.83 2.45
C ILE A 30 -10.34 5.04 2.99
N TYR A 31 -9.70 4.24 2.13
CA TYR A 31 -8.74 3.23 2.57
C TYR A 31 -7.28 3.60 2.40
N PHE A 32 -6.97 4.62 1.57
CA PHE A 32 -5.57 4.96 1.29
C PHE A 32 -4.84 5.45 2.54
N ASP A 33 -5.49 6.28 3.35
CA ASP A 33 -4.88 6.86 4.54
C ASP A 33 -4.50 5.80 5.60
N PRO A 34 -5.42 4.92 6.03
CA PRO A 34 -5.07 3.80 6.91
C PRO A 34 -4.01 2.87 6.30
N PHE A 35 -4.09 2.62 4.99
CA PHE A 35 -3.12 1.78 4.29
C PHE A 35 -1.72 2.40 4.31
N TYR A 36 -1.60 3.70 4.03
CA TYR A 36 -0.34 4.44 4.12
C TYR A 36 0.30 4.34 5.50
N GLU A 37 -0.49 4.52 6.58
CA GLU A 37 0.03 4.47 7.96
C GLU A 37 0.53 3.07 8.34
N ILE A 38 -0.09 2.01 7.84
CA ILE A 38 0.41 0.63 8.01
C ILE A 38 1.81 0.49 7.40
N HIS A 39 1.99 0.97 6.16
CA HIS A 39 3.28 0.90 5.48
C HIS A 39 4.34 1.78 6.13
N ARG A 40 3.97 2.98 6.58
CA ARG A 40 4.86 3.86 7.35
C ARG A 40 5.37 3.17 8.62
N THR A 41 4.46 2.60 9.39
CA THR A 41 4.79 1.88 10.63
C THR A 41 5.65 0.64 10.34
N ALA A 42 5.34 -0.10 9.27
CA ALA A 42 6.12 -1.26 8.88
C ALA A 42 7.56 -0.88 8.50
N LEU A 43 7.74 0.22 7.75
CA LEU A 43 9.05 0.74 7.38
C LEU A 43 9.86 1.18 8.61
N GLU A 44 9.23 1.86 9.56
CA GLU A 44 9.84 2.23 10.84
C GLU A 44 10.37 0.99 11.59
N ILE A 45 9.52 -0.02 11.77
CA ILE A 45 9.87 -1.25 12.49
C ILE A 45 10.98 -2.03 11.76
N ILE A 46 10.88 -2.16 10.44
CA ILE A 46 11.88 -2.89 9.64
C ILE A 46 13.22 -2.17 9.69
N PHE A 47 13.22 -0.84 9.61
CA PHE A 47 14.43 -0.05 9.66
C PHE A 47 15.15 -0.18 11.01
N ASP A 48 14.40 -0.08 12.12
CA ASP A 48 14.93 -0.23 13.47
C ASP A 48 15.47 -1.64 13.73
N LYS A 49 14.72 -2.68 13.35
CA LYS A 49 15.08 -4.07 13.70
C LYS A 49 16.01 -4.74 12.70
N SER A 50 15.94 -4.37 11.42
CA SER A 50 16.66 -5.07 10.34
C SER A 50 16.85 -4.15 9.12
N PRO A 51 17.71 -3.13 9.20
CA PRO A 51 17.87 -2.11 8.14
C PRO A 51 18.34 -2.68 6.78
N LYS A 52 18.88 -3.90 6.75
CA LYS A 52 19.28 -4.62 5.53
C LYS A 52 18.20 -5.57 4.99
N ASN A 53 16.98 -5.51 5.51
CA ASN A 53 15.91 -6.41 5.10
C ASN A 53 15.52 -6.16 3.63
N ARG A 54 15.30 -7.23 2.86
CA ARG A 54 14.82 -7.16 1.48
C ARG A 54 13.51 -6.37 1.34
N PHE A 55 12.64 -6.40 2.36
CA PHE A 55 11.37 -5.68 2.33
C PHE A 55 11.56 -4.17 2.28
N LEU A 56 12.65 -3.63 2.81
CA LEU A 56 12.97 -2.21 2.63
C LEU A 56 13.37 -1.92 1.18
N GLN A 57 14.04 -2.88 0.53
CA GLN A 57 14.51 -2.72 -0.85
C GLN A 57 13.37 -2.60 -1.85
N ASP A 58 12.26 -3.29 -1.59
CA ASP A 58 11.04 -3.25 -2.42
C ASP A 58 10.43 -1.83 -2.50
N TYR A 59 10.72 -0.93 -1.55
CA TYR A 59 10.22 0.45 -1.54
C TYR A 59 11.07 1.42 -2.35
N TYR A 60 12.35 1.14 -2.62
CA TYR A 60 13.20 2.08 -3.37
C TYR A 60 12.69 2.44 -4.78
N PRO A 61 12.08 1.51 -5.56
CA PRO A 61 11.52 1.86 -6.86
C PRO A 61 10.41 2.91 -6.77
N ILE A 62 9.60 2.85 -5.71
CA ILE A 62 8.48 3.78 -5.49
C ILE A 62 8.88 5.02 -4.68
N PHE A 63 9.95 4.96 -3.89
CA PHE A 63 10.53 6.05 -3.12
C PHE A 63 12.05 6.14 -3.37
N PRO A 64 12.48 6.72 -4.51
CA PRO A 64 13.89 6.80 -4.87
C PRO A 64 14.71 7.67 -3.90
N ASN A 65 14.04 8.60 -3.21
CA ASN A 65 14.65 9.49 -2.22
C ASN A 65 14.52 8.94 -0.79
N LEU A 66 14.07 7.69 -0.61
CA LEU A 66 13.98 7.08 0.72
C LEU A 66 15.37 7.03 1.33
N SER A 67 15.56 7.74 2.45
CA SER A 67 16.85 7.81 3.12
C SER A 67 17.30 6.43 3.59
N LYS A 68 18.57 6.10 3.35
CA LYS A 68 19.19 4.86 3.81
C LYS A 68 19.53 4.89 5.30
N ASP A 69 19.59 6.08 5.88
CA ASP A 69 19.98 6.31 7.28
C ASP A 69 18.76 6.60 8.19
N ASN A 70 17.65 7.09 7.62
CA ASN A 70 16.38 7.22 8.30
C ASN A 70 15.21 7.36 7.30
N PRO A 71 14.53 6.27 6.93
CA PRO A 71 13.43 6.26 5.96
C PRO A 71 12.25 7.17 6.32
N LEU A 72 12.10 7.55 7.59
CA LEU A 72 11.01 8.39 8.07
C LEU A 72 11.32 9.90 8.03
N SER A 73 12.60 10.28 8.03
CA SER A 73 12.97 11.70 8.04
C SER A 73 12.86 12.34 6.66
N ASP A 74 13.07 11.56 5.60
CA ASP A 74 13.00 12.04 4.23
C ASP A 74 12.62 10.92 3.25
N GLY A 75 11.95 11.29 2.16
CA GLY A 75 11.66 10.41 1.03
C GLY A 75 10.34 9.62 1.09
N LEU A 76 9.74 9.40 2.27
CA LEU A 76 8.46 8.68 2.40
C LEU A 76 7.24 9.61 2.20
N SER A 77 7.01 10.05 0.97
CA SER A 77 5.89 10.95 0.66
C SER A 77 4.54 10.23 0.52
N LYS A 78 3.55 10.65 1.33
CA LYS A 78 2.16 10.18 1.20
C LYS A 78 1.55 10.51 -0.16
N SER A 79 1.78 11.72 -0.69
CA SER A 79 1.27 12.11 -2.01
C SER A 79 1.85 11.25 -3.12
N ARG A 80 3.17 11.02 -3.09
CA ARG A 80 3.84 10.14 -4.06
C ARG A 80 3.29 8.72 -3.99
N PHE A 81 3.04 8.20 -2.79
CA PHE A 81 2.46 6.88 -2.66
C PHE A 81 1.05 6.83 -3.27
N ARG A 82 0.27 7.90 -3.11
CA ARG A 82 -1.06 8.03 -3.73
C ARG A 82 -0.98 8.07 -5.24
N ASP A 83 -0.03 8.81 -5.80
CA ASP A 83 0.20 8.93 -7.25
C ASP A 83 0.52 7.57 -7.90
N ILE A 84 1.05 6.61 -7.12
CA ILE A 84 1.28 5.24 -7.58
C ILE A 84 -0.01 4.42 -7.58
N PHE A 85 -0.83 4.53 -6.52
CA PHE A 85 -2.06 3.74 -6.40
C PHE A 85 -3.19 4.21 -7.30
N GLU A 86 -3.33 5.52 -7.51
CA GLU A 86 -4.39 6.06 -8.36
C GLU A 86 -4.45 5.46 -9.76
N PRO A 87 -3.35 5.40 -10.55
CA PRO A 87 -3.37 4.77 -11.85
C PRO A 87 -3.62 3.26 -11.76
N LEU A 88 -3.12 2.57 -10.74
CA LEU A 88 -3.35 1.13 -10.56
C LEU A 88 -4.84 0.82 -10.34
N VAL A 89 -5.49 1.58 -9.46
CA VAL A 89 -6.92 1.45 -9.19
C VAL A 89 -7.75 1.85 -10.43
N LYS A 90 -7.38 2.92 -11.13
CA LYS A 90 -8.04 3.34 -12.39
C LYS A 90 -7.94 2.27 -13.47
N ILE A 91 -6.78 1.66 -13.67
CA ILE A 91 -6.58 0.57 -14.65
C ILE A 91 -7.43 -0.64 -14.28
N ALA A 92 -7.39 -1.06 -13.01
CA ALA A 92 -8.21 -2.18 -12.56
C ALA A 92 -9.70 -1.90 -12.74
N HIS A 93 -10.16 -0.68 -12.43
CA HIS A 93 -11.55 -0.30 -12.63
C HIS A 93 -11.95 -0.34 -14.11
N ASN A 94 -11.11 0.20 -15.00
CA ASN A 94 -11.32 0.14 -16.44
C ASN A 94 -11.31 -1.30 -16.99
N ASN A 95 -10.68 -2.24 -16.29
CA ASN A 95 -10.67 -3.67 -16.61
C ASN A 95 -11.85 -4.45 -15.98
N GLY A 96 -12.85 -3.77 -15.43
CA GLY A 96 -14.09 -4.38 -14.94
C GLY A 96 -14.10 -4.74 -13.45
N PHE A 97 -13.07 -4.36 -12.68
CA PHE A 97 -13.12 -4.51 -11.23
C PHE A 97 -14.04 -3.44 -10.61
N GLU A 98 -14.95 -3.88 -9.75
CA GLU A 98 -15.91 -2.99 -9.07
C GLU A 98 -15.38 -2.50 -7.73
N TYR A 99 -15.80 -1.32 -7.28
CA TYR A 99 -15.53 -0.87 -5.91
C TYR A 99 -16.43 -1.62 -4.92
N PHE A 100 -15.90 -2.01 -3.76
CA PHE A 100 -16.78 -2.49 -2.69
C PHE A 100 -17.46 -1.30 -2.01
N HIS A 101 -18.77 -1.44 -1.79
CA HIS A 101 -19.59 -0.47 -1.10
C HIS A 101 -19.89 -1.02 0.30
N TYR A 102 -19.57 -0.28 1.35
CA TYR A 102 -20.10 -0.58 2.67
C TYR A 102 -21.54 -0.04 2.74
N ALA A 103 -22.50 -0.93 2.95
CA ALA A 103 -23.79 -0.51 3.46
C ALA A 103 -23.54 0.02 4.88
N ALA A 104 -23.66 1.34 5.08
CA ALA A 104 -23.72 1.88 6.42
C ALA A 104 -24.86 1.16 7.16
N LYS A 105 -24.55 0.45 8.25
CA LYS A 105 -25.59 -0.01 9.17
C LYS A 105 -26.24 1.24 9.74
N GLN A 106 -27.50 1.47 9.37
CA GLN A 106 -28.39 2.43 10.01
C GLN A 106 -28.66 2.00 11.45
#